data_AF-A0A354V1H2-F1
#
_entry.id   AF-A0A354V1H2-F1
#
_cell.length_a   1.000
_cell.length_b   1.000
_cell.length_c   1.000
_cell.angle_alpha   90.00
_cell.angle_beta   90.00
_cell.angle_gamma   90.00
#
_symmetry.space_group_name_H-M   'P 1'
#
loop_
_entity.id
_entity.type
_entity.pdbx_description
1 polymer ?
#
loop_
_entity_poly.entity_id
_entity_poly.type
_entity_poly.pdbx_seq_one_letter_code
_entity_poly.pdbx_strand_id
1 'polypeptide(L)'
;IREELVMSLVSIIGPRPNLLGHSAGNFLRLEVAQPILTNTDLEKIRDIDNIAGGAFRTRTIDITWPAGEGADGMEKAIFRICQEATEAVLADYTILVLSDREAGENRIPVPSLLATAAVHNHLIRQGLRMSTGIVVETGEAREVHHFCVLAGYGAEAI
;
A
#
# COMPACT_ATOMS: atom_id res chain seq x y z
N ILE A 1 -3.68 29.07 2.14
CA ILE A 1 -3.50 29.71 0.78
C ILE A 1 -4.88 30.16 0.27
N ARG A 2 -5.00 31.11 -0.69
CA ARG A 2 -6.29 31.75 -1.09
C ARG A 2 -7.40 30.81 -1.61
N GLU A 3 -7.10 29.56 -1.95
CA GLU A 3 -8.06 28.59 -2.52
C GLU A 3 -8.01 27.22 -1.82
N GLU A 4 -7.50 27.16 -0.60
CA GLU A 4 -7.43 25.91 0.17
C GLU A 4 -8.80 25.26 0.39
N LEU A 5 -9.87 26.08 0.39
CA LEU A 5 -11.25 25.64 0.59
C LEU A 5 -11.80 24.76 -0.55
N VAL A 6 -11.16 24.77 -1.74
CA VAL A 6 -11.56 23.91 -2.88
C VAL A 6 -10.66 22.68 -3.04
N MET A 7 -9.68 22.50 -2.15
CA MET A 7 -8.76 21.36 -2.16
C MET A 7 -9.12 20.36 -1.07
N SER A 8 -8.81 19.09 -1.29
CA SER A 8 -8.96 18.04 -0.29
C SER A 8 -7.81 17.06 -0.37
N LEU A 9 -7.33 16.63 0.79
CA LEU A 9 -6.37 15.53 0.95
C LEU A 9 -7.05 14.24 1.41
N VAL A 10 -8.38 14.21 1.49
CA VAL A 10 -9.10 13.01 1.89
C VAL A 10 -8.71 11.86 0.97
N SER A 11 -8.24 10.78 1.58
CA SER A 11 -7.88 9.54 0.89
C SER A 11 -8.79 8.42 1.37
N ILE A 12 -9.03 7.46 0.49
CA ILE A 12 -9.90 6.33 0.75
C ILE A 12 -9.09 5.06 0.47
N ILE A 13 -8.94 4.23 1.49
CA ILE A 13 -8.16 3.00 1.46
C ILE A 13 -9.10 1.82 1.34
N GLY A 14 -8.84 0.94 0.36
CA GLY A 14 -9.54 -0.34 0.19
C GLY A 14 -10.22 -0.55 -1.16
N PRO A 15 -11.00 -1.63 -1.31
CA PRO A 15 -11.59 -2.05 -2.58
C PRO A 15 -12.54 -0.99 -3.14
N ARG A 16 -12.43 -0.72 -4.44
CA ARG A 16 -13.27 0.26 -5.13
C ARG A 16 -14.64 -0.34 -5.48
N PRO A 17 -15.73 0.38 -5.24
CA PRO A 17 -17.07 -0.11 -5.53
C PRO A 17 -17.32 -0.19 -7.05
N ASN A 18 -18.30 -1.01 -7.42
CA ASN A 18 -18.79 -1.07 -8.79
C ASN A 18 -19.47 0.27 -9.15
N LEU A 19 -18.89 1.03 -10.07
CA LEU A 19 -19.40 2.34 -10.51
C LEU A 19 -20.77 2.26 -11.20
N LEU A 20 -21.12 1.11 -11.78
CA LEU A 20 -22.42 0.89 -12.44
C LEU A 20 -23.41 0.15 -11.53
N GLY A 21 -22.97 -0.25 -10.33
CA GLY A 21 -23.78 -0.99 -9.37
C GLY A 21 -24.76 -0.06 -8.65
N HIS A 22 -25.98 -0.53 -8.43
CA HIS A 22 -26.97 0.18 -7.62
C HIS A 22 -26.71 0.06 -6.11
N SER A 23 -25.75 -0.77 -5.69
CA SER A 23 -25.27 -0.88 -4.30
C SER A 23 -23.74 -0.91 -4.26
N ALA A 24 -23.17 -0.39 -3.18
CA ALA A 24 -21.71 -0.31 -2.99
C ALA A 24 -21.03 -1.68 -2.72
N GLY A 25 -21.81 -2.77 -2.69
CA GLY A 25 -21.36 -4.08 -2.20
C GLY A 25 -21.24 -4.13 -0.68
N ASN A 26 -20.67 -5.23 -0.17
CA ASN A 26 -20.42 -5.45 1.27
C ASN A 26 -19.02 -4.99 1.71
N PHE A 27 -18.26 -4.36 0.81
CA PHE A 27 -16.90 -3.95 1.11
C PHE A 27 -16.89 -2.59 1.81
N LEU A 28 -16.28 -2.55 2.99
CA LEU A 28 -16.02 -1.30 3.68
C LEU A 28 -14.75 -0.65 3.13
N ARG A 29 -14.65 0.67 3.27
CA ARG A 29 -13.47 1.46 2.92
C ARG A 29 -13.10 2.34 4.10
N LEU A 30 -11.80 2.53 4.30
CA LEU A 30 -11.27 3.43 5.31
C LEU A 30 -11.09 4.82 4.72
N GLU A 31 -11.85 5.78 5.22
CA GLU A 31 -11.63 7.18 4.92
C GLU A 31 -10.60 7.75 5.89
N VAL A 32 -9.55 8.35 5.35
CA VAL A 32 -8.53 9.06 6.12
C VAL A 32 -8.51 10.53 5.70
N ALA A 33 -8.35 11.43 6.67
CA ALA A 33 -8.38 12.87 6.42
C ALA A 33 -7.21 13.35 5.55
N GLN A 34 -6.10 12.61 5.56
CA GLN A 34 -4.92 12.84 4.73
C GLN A 34 -4.20 11.51 4.46
N PRO A 35 -3.42 11.41 3.38
CA PRO A 35 -2.71 10.17 3.05
C PRO A 35 -1.49 9.91 3.93
N ILE A 36 -1.03 10.90 4.71
CA ILE A 36 0.15 10.78 5.58
C ILE A 36 -0.30 10.26 6.94
N LEU A 37 0.18 9.07 7.31
CA LEU A 37 -0.23 8.38 8.52
C LEU A 37 0.86 8.46 9.59
N THR A 38 0.44 8.53 10.85
CA THR A 38 1.36 8.30 11.96
C THR A 38 1.58 6.80 12.16
N ASN A 39 2.70 6.41 12.78
CA ASN A 39 2.93 5.00 13.15
C ASN A 39 1.76 4.43 13.94
N THR A 40 1.16 5.21 14.85
CA THR A 40 -0.01 4.78 15.61
C THR A 40 -1.23 4.52 14.72
N ASP A 41 -1.44 5.32 13.67
CA ASP A 41 -2.53 5.10 12.73
C ASP A 41 -2.27 3.89 11.83
N LEU A 42 -1.02 3.65 11.43
CA LEU A 42 -0.64 2.46 10.69
C LEU A 42 -0.85 1.17 11.49
N GLU A 43 -0.50 1.17 12.79
CA GLU A 43 -0.78 0.01 13.65
C GLU A 43 -2.30 -0.24 13.78
N LYS A 44 -3.13 0.81 13.85
CA LYS A 44 -4.59 0.62 13.80
C LYS A 44 -5.05 -0.04 12.49
N ILE A 45 -4.42 0.27 11.36
CA ILE A 45 -4.71 -0.35 10.06
C ILE A 45 -4.25 -1.81 10.03
N ARG A 46 -3.14 -2.16 10.69
CA ARG A 46 -2.69 -3.55 10.84
C ARG A 46 -3.66 -4.37 11.69
N ASP A 47 -4.16 -3.79 12.78
CA ASP A 47 -5.06 -4.44 13.73
C ASP A 47 -6.55 -4.32 13.37
N ILE A 48 -6.88 -3.71 12.23
CA ILE A 48 -8.25 -3.35 11.87
C ILE A 48 -9.19 -4.56 11.75
N ASP A 49 -8.64 -5.73 11.43
CA ASP A 49 -9.38 -7.00 11.35
C ASP A 49 -10.10 -7.30 12.67
N ASN A 50 -9.42 -7.03 13.80
CA ASN A 50 -9.94 -7.22 15.14
C ASN A 50 -10.99 -6.16 15.53
N ILE A 51 -10.92 -4.96 14.93
CA ILE A 51 -11.72 -3.79 15.32
C ILE A 51 -13.03 -3.73 14.53
N ALA A 52 -13.01 -4.12 13.26
CA ALA A 52 -14.14 -3.99 12.33
C ALA A 52 -14.85 -5.32 12.02
N GLY A 53 -14.64 -6.36 12.84
CA GLY A 53 -15.36 -7.63 12.73
C GLY A 53 -15.11 -8.38 11.42
N GLY A 54 -13.87 -8.39 10.92
CA GLY A 54 -13.50 -9.14 9.72
C GLY A 54 -13.77 -8.44 8.38
N ALA A 55 -14.28 -7.21 8.39
CA ALA A 55 -14.60 -6.47 7.17
C ALA A 55 -13.37 -5.91 6.43
N PHE A 56 -12.22 -5.85 7.11
CA PHE A 56 -10.95 -5.39 6.57
C PHE A 56 -9.87 -6.39 6.92
N ARG A 57 -9.11 -6.83 5.91
CA ARG A 57 -7.98 -7.75 6.09
C ARG A 57 -6.73 -7.11 5.55
N THR A 58 -5.74 -6.96 6.41
CA THR A 58 -4.47 -6.29 6.09
C THR A 58 -3.35 -7.31 5.98
N ARG A 59 -2.55 -7.22 4.90
CA ARG A 59 -1.34 -8.02 4.72
C ARG A 59 -0.14 -7.09 4.66
N THR A 60 0.82 -7.27 5.54
CA THR A 60 2.13 -6.62 5.41
C THR A 60 3.03 -7.46 4.52
N ILE A 61 3.62 -6.82 3.51
CA ILE A 61 4.59 -7.39 2.57
C ILE A 61 5.92 -6.69 2.82
N ASP A 62 6.90 -7.48 3.23
CA ASP A 62 8.27 -7.02 3.42
C ASP A 62 8.89 -6.69 2.04
N ILE A 63 9.30 -5.43 1.84
CA ILE A 63 9.93 -4.96 0.60
C ILE A 63 11.46 -4.93 0.68
N THR A 64 12.06 -5.77 1.52
CA THR A 64 13.52 -5.94 1.60
C THR A 64 13.98 -7.27 0.98
N TRP A 65 15.30 -7.40 0.74
CA TRP A 65 15.92 -8.67 0.33
C TRP A 65 17.23 -8.94 1.07
N PRO A 66 17.70 -10.21 1.13
CA PRO A 66 18.93 -10.55 1.84
C PRO A 66 20.16 -9.89 1.21
N ALA A 67 20.99 -9.25 2.04
CA ALA A 67 22.21 -8.58 1.60
C ALA A 67 23.21 -9.52 0.90
N GLY A 68 23.19 -10.81 1.26
CA GLY A 68 24.02 -11.84 0.64
C GLY A 68 23.73 -12.10 -0.84
N GLU A 69 22.58 -11.69 -1.36
CA GLU A 69 22.24 -11.80 -2.79
C GLU A 69 22.81 -10.65 -3.63
N GLY A 70 23.39 -9.62 -3.01
CA GLY A 70 23.93 -8.46 -3.70
C GLY A 70 22.88 -7.69 -4.51
N ALA A 71 23.33 -6.97 -5.54
CA ALA A 71 22.47 -6.14 -6.37
C ALA A 71 21.46 -6.95 -7.22
N ASP A 72 21.86 -8.16 -7.64
CA ASP A 72 21.01 -9.06 -8.44
C ASP A 72 19.77 -9.55 -7.65
N GLY A 73 19.80 -9.46 -6.32
CA GLY A 73 18.66 -9.78 -5.46
C GLY A 73 17.46 -8.85 -5.65
N MET A 74 17.65 -7.63 -6.14
CA MET A 74 16.55 -6.65 -6.28
C MET A 74 15.49 -7.10 -7.29
N GLU A 75 15.89 -7.67 -8.44
CA GLU A 75 14.94 -8.14 -9.45
C GLU A 75 14.07 -9.28 -8.89
N LYS A 76 14.69 -10.22 -8.18
CA LYS A 76 13.99 -11.33 -7.50
C LYS A 76 13.05 -10.80 -6.41
N ALA A 77 13.50 -9.81 -5.65
CA ALA A 77 12.69 -9.16 -4.62
C ALA A 77 11.43 -8.54 -5.22
N ILE A 78 11.56 -7.78 -6.32
CA ILE A 78 10.41 -7.18 -7.00
C ILE A 78 9.43 -8.25 -7.50
N PHE A 79 9.93 -9.35 -8.07
CA PHE A 79 9.08 -10.45 -8.51
C PHE A 79 8.35 -11.09 -7.33
N ARG A 80 9.06 -11.38 -6.24
CA ARG A 80 8.50 -11.91 -4.99
C ARG A 80 7.40 -11.00 -4.44
N ILE A 81 7.67 -9.70 -4.32
CA ILE A 81 6.72 -8.70 -3.79
C ILE A 81 5.45 -8.67 -4.66
N CYS A 82 5.59 -8.66 -5.99
CA CYS A 82 4.44 -8.71 -6.90
C CYS A 82 3.61 -9.99 -6.75
N GLN A 83 4.28 -11.13 -6.57
CA GLN A 83 3.63 -12.42 -6.37
C GLN A 83 2.89 -12.47 -5.03
N GLU A 84 3.55 -12.10 -3.94
CA GLU A 84 2.95 -12.03 -2.60
C GLU A 84 1.75 -11.07 -2.57
N ALA A 85 1.83 -9.93 -3.28
CA ALA A 85 0.71 -9.01 -3.43
C ALA A 85 -0.46 -9.67 -4.16
N THR A 86 -0.20 -10.40 -5.24
CA THR A 86 -1.24 -11.11 -6.00
C THR A 86 -1.90 -12.20 -5.14
N GLU A 87 -1.10 -13.01 -4.45
CA GLU A 87 -1.60 -14.05 -3.55
C GLU A 87 -2.44 -13.47 -2.41
N ALA A 88 -2.02 -12.33 -1.84
CA ALA A 88 -2.77 -11.64 -0.82
C ALA A 88 -4.13 -11.13 -1.36
N VAL A 89 -4.16 -10.50 -2.54
CA VAL A 89 -5.43 -10.04 -3.11
C VAL A 89 -6.37 -11.21 -3.42
N LEU A 90 -5.85 -12.32 -3.95
CA LEU A 90 -6.64 -13.53 -4.21
C LEU A 90 -7.14 -14.21 -2.93
N ALA A 91 -6.48 -13.98 -1.80
CA ALA A 91 -6.91 -14.43 -0.48
C ALA A 91 -7.82 -13.42 0.25
N ASP A 92 -8.42 -12.48 -0.49
CA ASP A 92 -9.34 -11.44 -0.01
C ASP A 92 -8.73 -10.46 1.01
N TYR A 93 -7.42 -10.19 0.93
CA TYR A 93 -6.83 -9.07 1.66
C TYR A 93 -7.18 -7.75 0.97
N THR A 94 -7.88 -6.88 1.70
CA THR A 94 -8.39 -5.60 1.21
C THR A 94 -7.38 -4.46 1.32
N ILE A 95 -6.32 -4.64 2.11
CA ILE A 95 -5.26 -3.65 2.33
C ILE A 95 -3.91 -4.37 2.28
N LEU A 96 -3.01 -3.90 1.41
CA LEU A 96 -1.62 -4.32 1.36
C LEU A 96 -0.75 -3.22 1.95
N VAL A 97 0.09 -3.56 2.93
CA VAL A 97 1.10 -2.67 3.51
C VAL A 97 2.46 -3.09 2.96
N LEU A 98 3.06 -2.27 2.10
CA LEU A 98 4.44 -2.46 1.65
C LEU A 98 5.37 -1.84 2.68
N SER A 99 6.26 -2.63 3.30
CA SER A 99 7.06 -2.20 4.45
C SER A 99 8.56 -2.44 4.27
N ASP A 100 9.36 -1.38 4.44
CA ASP A 100 10.82 -1.47 4.49
C ASP A 100 11.37 -1.58 5.93
N ARG A 101 10.50 -1.77 6.93
CA ARG A 101 10.85 -1.76 8.36
C ARG A 101 11.93 -2.78 8.74
N GLU A 102 12.02 -3.89 8.01
CA GLU A 102 13.01 -4.94 8.22
C GLU A 102 14.40 -4.60 7.66
N ALA A 103 14.59 -3.40 7.11
CA ALA A 103 15.89 -2.95 6.61
C ALA A 103 16.95 -2.94 7.72
N GLY A 104 18.14 -3.46 7.42
CA GLY A 104 19.22 -3.59 8.38
C GLY A 104 20.49 -4.18 7.75
N GLU A 105 21.45 -4.58 8.59
CA GLU A 105 22.75 -5.08 8.14
C GLU A 105 22.66 -6.25 7.14
N ASN A 106 21.67 -7.11 7.33
CA ASN A 106 21.47 -8.30 6.49
C ASN A 106 20.32 -8.16 5.48
N ARG A 107 19.64 -7.00 5.44
CA ARG A 107 18.41 -6.80 4.67
C ARG A 107 18.42 -5.45 3.98
N ILE A 108 18.47 -5.47 2.66
CA ILE A 108 18.51 -4.26 1.83
C ILE A 108 17.08 -3.89 1.42
N PRO A 109 16.64 -2.64 1.62
CA PRO A 109 15.31 -2.20 1.20
C PRO A 109 15.24 -1.97 -0.32
N VAL A 110 14.16 -2.42 -0.94
CA VAL A 110 13.79 -1.97 -2.29
C VAL A 110 13.34 -0.52 -2.19
N PRO A 111 13.78 0.38 -3.10
CA PRO A 111 13.28 1.74 -3.13
C PRO A 111 11.75 1.74 -3.10
N SER A 112 11.17 2.41 -2.11
CA SER A 112 9.74 2.38 -1.79
C SER A 112 8.86 2.73 -2.99
N LEU A 113 9.30 3.73 -3.78
CA LEU A 113 8.65 4.12 -5.03
C LEU A 113 8.65 3.00 -6.08
N LEU A 114 9.77 2.29 -6.23
CA LEU A 114 9.91 1.19 -7.18
C LEU A 114 9.01 0.00 -6.79
N ALA A 115 9.03 -0.38 -5.51
CA ALA A 115 8.17 -1.44 -4.99
C ALA A 115 6.68 -1.10 -5.19
N THR A 116 6.28 0.13 -4.84
CA THR A 116 4.90 0.62 -5.00
C THR A 116 4.47 0.59 -6.46
N ALA A 117 5.28 1.17 -7.36
CA ALA A 117 4.98 1.22 -8.78
C ALA A 117 4.92 -0.19 -9.41
N ALA A 118 5.81 -1.10 -9.00
CA ALA A 118 5.82 -2.47 -9.48
C ALA A 118 4.52 -3.20 -9.09
N VAL A 119 4.14 -3.17 -7.80
CA VAL A 119 2.90 -3.79 -7.31
C VAL A 119 1.68 -3.16 -7.97
N HIS A 120 1.60 -1.83 -8.02
CA HIS A 120 0.48 -1.12 -8.61
C HIS A 120 0.25 -1.53 -10.07
N ASN A 121 1.30 -1.47 -10.90
CA ASN A 121 1.21 -1.84 -12.31
C ASN A 121 0.97 -3.33 -12.52
N HIS A 122 1.58 -4.19 -11.68
CA HIS A 122 1.37 -5.63 -11.74
C HIS A 122 -0.10 -5.98 -11.48
N LEU A 123 -0.68 -5.46 -10.40
CA LEU A 123 -2.09 -5.69 -10.06
C LEU A 123 -3.04 -5.11 -11.11
N ILE A 124 -2.70 -3.99 -11.77
CA ILE A 124 -3.47 -3.48 -12.91
C ILE A 124 -3.48 -4.48 -14.07
N ARG A 125 -2.32 -5.01 -14.44
CA ARG A 125 -2.20 -5.99 -15.54
C ARG A 125 -2.94 -7.29 -15.25
N GLN A 126 -3.07 -7.66 -13.98
CA GLN A 126 -3.86 -8.81 -13.53
C GLN A 126 -5.35 -8.49 -13.32
N GLY A 127 -5.78 -7.24 -13.45
CA GLY A 127 -7.16 -6.82 -13.18
C GLY A 127 -7.55 -6.81 -11.69
N LEU A 128 -6.58 -6.86 -10.78
CA LEU A 128 -6.76 -7.02 -9.33
C LEU A 128 -6.62 -5.70 -8.55
N ARG A 129 -6.12 -4.61 -9.15
CA ARG A 129 -5.83 -3.36 -8.43
C ARG A 129 -7.06 -2.72 -7.76
N MET A 130 -8.25 -2.97 -8.29
CA MET A 130 -9.50 -2.43 -7.74
C MET A 130 -9.96 -3.14 -6.46
N SER A 131 -9.39 -4.31 -6.14
CA SER A 131 -9.82 -5.16 -5.02
C SER A 131 -9.08 -4.90 -3.72
N THR A 132 -8.02 -4.08 -3.73
CA THR A 132 -7.22 -3.77 -2.54
C THR A 132 -6.75 -2.32 -2.54
N GLY A 133 -6.53 -1.79 -1.34
CA GLY A 133 -5.73 -0.59 -1.12
C GLY A 133 -4.24 -0.92 -0.96
N ILE A 134 -3.39 0.08 -1.24
CA ILE A 134 -1.93 -0.02 -1.06
C ILE A 134 -1.50 1.07 -0.07
N VAL A 135 -0.87 0.67 1.01
CA VAL A 135 -0.28 1.54 2.03
C VAL A 135 1.24 1.31 2.04
N VAL A 136 2.04 2.37 2.15
CA VAL A 136 3.50 2.28 2.09
C VAL A 136 4.10 2.72 3.41
N GLU A 137 4.68 1.79 4.16
CA GLU A 137 5.50 2.09 5.33
C GLU A 137 6.96 2.19 4.88
N THR A 138 7.52 3.40 4.88
CA THR A 138 8.90 3.62 4.45
C THR A 138 9.70 4.61 5.29
N GLY A 139 10.99 4.29 5.50
CA GLY A 139 11.98 5.20 6.08
C GLY A 139 12.61 6.21 5.09
N GLU A 140 12.31 6.08 3.80
CA GLU A 140 12.87 6.92 2.71
C GLU A 140 12.08 8.23 2.49
N ALA A 141 10.77 8.22 2.73
CA ALA A 141 9.91 9.38 2.52
C ALA A 141 10.16 10.45 3.59
N ARG A 142 10.60 11.63 3.16
CA ARG A 142 10.99 12.75 4.05
C ARG A 142 10.62 14.11 3.49
N GLU A 143 10.70 14.26 2.18
CA GLU A 143 10.35 15.48 1.47
C GLU A 143 8.96 15.36 0.85
N VAL A 144 8.28 16.50 0.67
CA VAL A 144 6.95 16.58 0.04
C VAL A 144 6.94 15.84 -1.31
N HIS A 145 8.03 15.95 -2.08
CA HIS A 145 8.15 15.26 -3.36
C HIS A 145 8.03 13.73 -3.22
N HIS A 146 8.61 13.13 -2.18
CA HIS A 146 8.57 11.68 -1.96
C HIS A 146 7.13 11.20 -1.75
N PHE A 147 6.35 11.93 -0.94
CA PHE A 147 4.93 11.63 -0.73
C PHE A 147 4.12 11.81 -2.02
N CYS A 148 4.37 12.89 -2.78
CA CYS A 148 3.68 13.14 -4.04
C CYS A 148 3.93 12.02 -5.07
N VAL A 149 5.16 11.54 -5.21
CA VAL A 149 5.46 10.46 -6.17
C VAL A 149 4.88 9.14 -5.71
N LEU A 150 4.93 8.80 -4.41
CA LEU A 150 4.32 7.57 -3.89
C LEU A 150 2.81 7.55 -4.13
N ALA A 151 2.12 8.66 -3.80
CA ALA A 151 0.69 8.80 -4.06
C ALA A 151 0.37 8.72 -5.56
N GLY A 152 1.16 9.40 -6.40
CA GLY A 152 1.00 9.40 -7.85
C GLY A 152 1.22 8.03 -8.51
N TYR A 153 2.09 7.20 -7.94
CA TYR A 153 2.33 5.82 -8.39
C TYR A 153 1.43 4.77 -7.71
N GLY A 154 0.45 5.24 -6.92
CA GLY A 154 -0.69 4.43 -6.52
C GLY A 154 -0.73 3.97 -5.07
N ALA A 155 0.09 4.56 -4.19
CA ALA A 155 -0.12 4.49 -2.75
C ALA A 155 -1.37 5.30 -2.37
N GLU A 156 -2.23 4.73 -1.54
CA GLU A 156 -3.42 5.40 -0.99
C GLU A 156 -3.12 6.03 0.38
N ALA A 157 -2.11 5.51 1.07
CA ALA A 157 -1.53 6.13 2.26
C ALA A 157 -0.04 5.80 2.38
N ILE A 158 0.69 6.66 3.09
CA ILE A 158 2.13 6.61 3.35
C ILE A 158 2.37 6.87 4.84
#